data_AF-A0A7W4I8E4-F1
#
_entry.id   AF-A0A7W4I8E4-F1
#
_cell.length_a   1.000
_cell.length_b   1.000
_cell.length_c   1.000
_cell.angle_alpha   90.00
_cell.angle_beta   90.00
_cell.angle_gamma   90.00
#
_symmetry.space_group_name_H-M   'P 1'
#
loop_
_entity.id
_entity.type
_entity.pdbx_description
1 polymer ?
#
loop_
_entity_poly.entity_id
_entity_poly.type
_entity_poly.pdbx_seq_one_letter_code
_entity_poly.pdbx_strand_id
1 'polypeptide(L)'
;MSLRVWMETHREELLRAWSGRRLNWTALCDWFQSVGLTNANGDAATVHCAKKIWQRVGKHLAAQRERADLAQAEAEARRAALRRQRDREAAEENDLQARMDRLAETAAWKRKQEAAQPTAPPPVPVSRTTPPSEPDGETVPEGFVMLDLPRLPGVSGRAYEPVDPSLPPVRKGERSPITGIAWSVGDDLPGYPSKRNYEYERDWLRDVGRLLRHRHPTDLTLTFEEARVMRNAKLRIPNL
;
A
#
# COMPACT_ATOMS: atom_id res chain seq x y z
N MET A 1 -43.66 2.58 -9.67
CA MET A 1 -42.56 3.04 -8.79
C MET A 1 -42.97 2.79 -7.34
N SER A 2 -42.08 2.30 -6.46
CA SER A 2 -42.46 2.02 -5.07
C SER A 2 -42.48 3.30 -4.22
N LEU A 3 -43.42 3.38 -3.27
CA LEU A 3 -43.51 4.52 -2.36
C LEU A 3 -42.21 4.75 -1.58
N ARG A 4 -41.53 3.68 -1.19
CA ARG A 4 -40.27 3.75 -0.44
C ARG A 4 -39.18 4.47 -1.25
N VAL A 5 -38.97 4.05 -2.50
CA VAL A 5 -37.93 4.63 -3.36
C VAL A 5 -38.23 6.11 -3.62
N TRP A 6 -39.50 6.43 -3.90
CA TRP A 6 -39.89 7.84 -4.09
C TRP A 6 -39.63 8.70 -2.85
N MET A 7 -39.98 8.17 -1.66
CA MET A 7 -39.70 8.84 -0.39
C MET A 7 -38.21 9.00 -0.10
N GLU A 8 -37.37 8.03 -0.48
CA GLU A 8 -35.90 8.14 -0.34
C GLU A 8 -35.36 9.31 -1.17
N THR A 9 -35.85 9.48 -2.40
CA THR A 9 -35.42 10.55 -3.31
C THR A 9 -35.91 11.95 -2.89
N HIS A 10 -37.17 12.08 -2.49
CA HIS A 10 -37.82 13.40 -2.32
C HIS A 10 -37.94 13.85 -0.85
N ARG A 11 -37.49 13.04 0.12
CA ARG A 11 -37.64 13.37 1.54
C ARG A 11 -37.02 14.71 1.90
N GLU A 12 -35.82 14.98 1.41
CA GLU A 12 -35.07 16.19 1.78
C GLU A 12 -35.73 17.45 1.24
N GLU A 13 -36.20 17.39 -0.01
CA GLU A 13 -36.95 18.44 -0.66
C GLU A 13 -38.26 18.71 0.08
N LEU A 14 -38.99 17.66 0.47
CA LEU A 14 -40.21 17.78 1.28
C LEU A 14 -39.93 18.41 2.65
N LEU A 15 -38.87 17.99 3.35
CA LEU A 15 -38.49 18.57 4.63
C LEU A 15 -38.08 20.04 4.49
N ARG A 16 -37.37 20.39 3.42
CA ARG A 16 -36.95 21.76 3.12
C ARG A 16 -38.15 22.64 2.80
N ALA A 17 -39.01 22.19 1.90
CA ALA A 17 -40.20 22.92 1.46
C ALA A 17 -41.20 23.15 2.59
N TRP A 18 -41.31 22.21 3.55
CA TRP A 18 -42.28 22.33 4.64
C TRP A 18 -41.72 23.01 5.88
N SER A 19 -40.41 23.24 5.97
CA SER A 19 -39.76 24.18 6.91
C SER A 19 -40.32 24.11 8.36
N GLY A 20 -40.58 22.90 8.87
CA GLY A 20 -41.09 22.68 10.24
C GLY A 20 -42.62 22.53 10.38
N ARG A 21 -43.40 22.67 9.30
CA ARG A 21 -44.85 22.40 9.31
C ARG A 21 -45.15 20.90 9.36
N ARG A 22 -46.28 20.54 9.96
CA ARG A 22 -46.73 19.14 10.03
C ARG A 22 -47.16 18.63 8.65
N LEU A 23 -46.77 17.39 8.34
CA LEU A 23 -47.16 16.76 7.08
C LEU A 23 -48.65 16.42 7.05
N ASN A 24 -49.40 16.89 6.03
CA ASN A 24 -50.78 16.45 5.79
C ASN A 24 -50.75 15.09 5.08
N TRP A 25 -50.75 14.03 5.88
CA TRP A 25 -50.63 12.66 5.39
C TRP A 25 -51.82 12.19 4.57
N THR A 26 -53.03 12.69 4.82
CA THR A 26 -54.22 12.29 4.07
C THR A 26 -54.10 12.77 2.62
N ALA A 27 -53.87 14.06 2.43
CA ALA A 27 -53.69 14.64 1.10
C ALA A 27 -52.47 14.05 0.36
N LEU A 28 -51.39 13.72 1.08
CA LEU A 28 -50.24 13.03 0.50
C LEU A 28 -50.58 11.62 0.03
N CYS A 29 -51.38 10.85 0.78
CA CYS A 29 -51.79 9.51 0.37
C CYS A 29 -52.72 9.55 -0.85
N ASP A 30 -53.64 10.52 -0.90
CA ASP A 30 -54.50 10.74 -2.07
C ASP A 30 -53.67 11.07 -3.31
N TRP A 31 -52.65 11.92 -3.15
CA TRP A 31 -51.69 12.21 -4.23
C TRP A 31 -50.84 10.99 -4.59
N PHE A 32 -50.32 10.22 -3.63
CA PHE A 32 -49.58 8.98 -3.90
C PHE A 32 -50.40 8.01 -4.74
N GLN A 33 -51.69 7.90 -4.46
CA GLN A 33 -52.59 7.08 -5.24
C GLN A 33 -52.78 7.63 -6.66
N SER A 34 -52.94 8.95 -6.83
CA SER A 34 -53.13 9.55 -8.15
C SER A 34 -51.91 9.40 -9.06
N VAL A 35 -50.69 9.37 -8.50
CA VAL A 35 -49.44 9.12 -9.25
C VAL A 35 -49.04 7.64 -9.30
N GLY A 36 -49.86 6.72 -8.77
CA GLY A 36 -49.63 5.27 -8.85
C GLY A 36 -48.48 4.76 -7.97
N LEU A 37 -48.20 5.44 -6.85
CA LEU A 37 -47.23 4.97 -5.85
C LEU A 37 -47.87 3.94 -4.92
N THR A 38 -47.29 2.75 -4.90
CA THR A 38 -47.83 1.61 -4.15
C THR A 38 -46.90 1.18 -3.01
N ASN A 39 -47.48 0.45 -2.06
CA ASN A 39 -46.74 -0.20 -0.98
C ASN A 39 -45.96 -1.44 -1.51
N ALA A 40 -45.27 -2.16 -0.62
CA ALA A 40 -44.51 -3.36 -1.01
C ALA A 40 -45.37 -4.52 -1.54
N ASN A 41 -46.67 -4.52 -1.23
CA ASN A 41 -47.65 -5.52 -1.64
C ASN A 41 -48.39 -5.11 -2.94
N GLY A 42 -48.16 -3.90 -3.46
CA GLY A 42 -48.87 -3.37 -4.62
C GLY A 42 -50.14 -2.58 -4.30
N ASP A 43 -50.52 -2.43 -3.03
CA ASP A 43 -51.73 -1.66 -2.66
C ASP A 43 -51.46 -0.16 -2.55
N ALA A 44 -52.54 0.61 -2.58
CA ALA A 44 -52.53 2.03 -2.25
C ALA A 44 -52.02 2.27 -0.82
N ALA A 45 -51.25 3.33 -0.64
CA ALA A 45 -50.61 3.63 0.64
C ALA A 45 -51.61 4.20 1.66
N THR A 46 -51.81 3.51 2.77
CA THR A 46 -52.57 4.07 3.90
C THR A 46 -51.71 5.06 4.69
N VAL A 47 -52.35 6.00 5.40
CA VAL A 47 -51.67 7.00 6.24
C VAL A 47 -50.70 6.37 7.25
N HIS A 48 -51.10 5.28 7.90
CA HIS A 48 -50.23 4.57 8.85
C HIS A 48 -49.01 3.96 8.15
N CYS A 49 -49.22 3.32 6.99
CA CYS A 49 -48.16 2.72 6.20
C CYS A 49 -47.15 3.79 5.72
N ALA A 50 -47.63 4.88 5.15
CA ALA A 50 -46.81 5.99 4.66
C ALA A 50 -45.96 6.61 5.78
N LYS A 51 -46.54 6.84 6.97
CA LYS A 51 -45.80 7.33 8.15
C LYS A 51 -44.69 6.38 8.58
N LYS A 52 -44.97 5.07 8.60
CA LYS A 52 -43.99 4.05 9.01
C LYS A 52 -42.85 3.95 8.02
N ILE A 53 -43.14 3.98 6.72
CA ILE A 53 -42.13 4.02 5.66
C ILE A 53 -41.31 5.31 5.78
N TRP A 54 -41.95 6.46 5.95
CA TRP A 54 -41.28 7.75 6.14
C TRP A 54 -40.31 7.75 7.32
N GLN A 55 -40.70 7.19 8.47
CA GLN A 55 -39.81 7.09 9.63
C GLN A 55 -38.63 6.16 9.35
N ARG A 56 -38.85 5.01 8.71
CA ARG A 56 -37.79 4.05 8.36
C ARG A 56 -36.79 4.64 7.37
N VAL A 57 -37.29 5.30 6.31
CA VAL A 57 -36.47 6.01 5.33
C VAL A 57 -35.64 7.10 6.01
N GLY A 58 -36.23 7.87 6.92
CA GLY A 58 -35.51 8.87 7.69
C GLY A 58 -34.34 8.31 8.50
N LYS A 59 -34.56 7.20 9.22
CA LYS A 59 -33.50 6.52 9.96
C LYS A 59 -32.41 5.97 9.04
N HIS A 60 -32.81 5.38 7.92
CA HIS A 60 -31.88 4.79 6.96
C HIS A 60 -30.98 5.85 6.32
N LEU A 61 -31.54 6.97 5.86
CA LEU A 61 -30.76 8.06 5.27
C LEU A 61 -29.83 8.72 6.28
N ALA A 62 -30.27 8.90 7.54
CA ALA A 62 -29.39 9.40 8.59
C ALA A 62 -28.19 8.48 8.84
N ALA A 63 -28.42 7.17 8.94
CA ALA A 63 -27.35 6.19 9.09
C ALA A 63 -26.42 6.13 7.86
N GLN A 64 -26.96 6.30 6.65
CA GLN A 64 -26.13 6.38 5.45
C GLN A 64 -25.24 7.62 5.44
N ARG A 65 -25.77 8.79 5.83
CA ARG A 65 -25.00 10.03 5.94
C ARG A 65 -23.90 9.91 6.98
N GLU A 66 -24.20 9.40 8.17
CA GLU A 66 -23.21 9.19 9.22
C GLU A 66 -22.06 8.29 8.75
N ARG A 67 -22.37 7.20 8.02
CA ARG A 67 -21.34 6.35 7.41
C ARG A 67 -20.52 7.06 6.35
N ALA A 68 -21.15 7.90 5.54
CA ALA A 68 -20.46 8.69 4.51
C ALA A 68 -19.54 9.73 5.16
N ASP A 69 -20.00 10.42 6.20
CA ASP A 69 -19.24 11.44 6.94
C ASP A 69 -18.02 10.80 7.63
N LEU A 70 -18.20 9.64 8.26
CA LEU A 70 -17.09 8.86 8.84
C LEU A 70 -16.08 8.41 7.78
N ALA A 71 -16.56 7.91 6.64
CA ALA A 71 -15.70 7.50 5.54
C ALA A 71 -14.92 8.68 4.94
N GLN A 72 -15.56 9.86 4.84
CA GLN A 72 -14.89 11.09 4.41
C GLN A 72 -13.82 11.52 5.42
N ALA A 73 -14.13 11.54 6.71
CA ALA A 73 -13.18 11.88 7.76
C ALA A 73 -11.97 10.93 7.77
N GLU A 74 -12.19 9.62 7.59
CA GLU A 74 -11.09 8.65 7.47
C GLU A 74 -10.24 8.89 6.22
N ALA A 75 -10.87 9.18 5.07
CA ALA A 75 -10.16 9.46 3.83
C ALA A 75 -9.31 10.74 3.93
N GLU A 76 -9.84 11.78 4.57
CA GLU A 76 -9.12 13.01 4.85
C GLU A 76 -7.95 12.79 5.80
N ALA A 77 -8.16 12.02 6.88
CA ALA A 77 -7.11 11.65 7.82
C ALA A 77 -5.97 10.88 7.13
N ARG A 78 -6.30 9.93 6.22
CA ARG A 78 -5.30 9.20 5.42
C ARG A 78 -4.51 10.13 4.50
N ARG A 79 -5.20 11.05 3.81
CA ARG A 79 -4.54 12.05 2.94
C ARG A 79 -3.63 12.98 3.74
N ALA A 80 -4.07 13.42 4.91
CA ALA A 80 -3.27 14.26 5.81
C ALA A 80 -2.04 13.52 6.33
N ALA A 81 -2.16 12.23 6.66
CA ALA A 81 -1.04 11.40 7.09
C ALA A 81 0.01 11.24 5.99
N LEU A 82 -0.41 10.96 4.75
CA LEU A 82 0.50 10.86 3.61
C LEU A 82 1.22 12.17 3.32
N ARG A 83 0.53 13.31 3.42
CA ARG A 83 1.16 14.64 3.29
C ARG A 83 2.24 14.84 4.34
N ARG A 84 1.91 14.58 5.62
CA ARG A 84 2.89 14.68 6.72
C ARG A 84 4.10 13.76 6.52
N GLN A 85 3.90 12.56 5.97
CA GLN A 85 5.01 11.66 5.68
C GLN A 85 5.91 12.23 4.58
N ARG A 86 5.32 12.68 3.47
CA ARG A 86 6.09 13.30 2.38
C ARG A 86 6.86 14.54 2.84
N ASP A 87 6.25 15.37 3.68
CA ASP A 87 6.90 16.57 4.20
C ASP A 87 8.08 16.22 5.13
N ARG A 88 7.99 15.12 5.88
CA ARG A 88 9.12 14.58 6.67
C ARG A 88 10.23 14.04 5.78
N GLU A 89 9.89 13.23 4.78
CA GLU A 89 10.86 12.68 3.83
C GLU A 89 11.60 13.81 3.08
N ALA A 90 10.88 14.84 2.64
CA ALA A 90 11.48 16.02 2.01
C ALA A 90 12.38 16.81 2.98
N ALA A 91 12.03 16.89 4.26
CA ALA A 91 12.88 17.53 5.27
C ALA A 91 14.16 16.73 5.53
N GLU A 92 14.07 15.40 5.57
CA GLU A 92 15.23 14.50 5.71
C GLU A 92 16.15 14.57 4.49
N GLU A 93 15.59 14.58 3.28
CA GLU A 93 16.36 14.72 2.03
C GLU A 93 17.10 16.06 1.98
N ASN A 94 16.44 17.15 2.37
CA ASN A 94 17.07 18.46 2.46
C ASN A 94 18.20 18.50 3.51
N ASP A 95 18.04 17.84 4.67
CA ASP A 95 19.12 17.74 5.68
C ASP A 95 20.31 16.93 5.16
N LEU A 96 20.06 15.81 4.49
CA LEU A 96 21.10 14.98 3.88
C LEU A 96 21.86 15.76 2.80
N GLN A 97 21.15 16.48 1.93
CA GLN A 97 21.76 17.31 0.91
C GLN A 97 22.64 18.40 1.53
N ALA A 98 22.14 19.11 2.55
CA ALA A 98 22.92 20.14 3.25
C ALA A 98 24.19 19.57 3.90
N ARG A 99 24.16 18.34 4.41
CA ARG A 99 25.36 17.66 4.94
C ARG A 99 26.35 17.30 3.84
N MET A 100 25.86 16.80 2.70
CA MET A 100 26.71 16.50 1.55
C MET A 100 27.41 17.75 1.02
N ASP A 101 26.68 18.85 0.91
CA ASP A 101 27.24 20.13 0.44
C ASP A 101 28.35 20.62 1.38
N ARG A 102 28.15 20.56 2.71
CA ARG A 102 29.20 20.90 3.70
C ARG A 102 30.43 19.99 3.59
N LEU A 103 30.24 18.69 3.35
CA LEU A 103 31.35 17.76 3.15
C LEU A 103 32.10 18.05 1.84
N ALA A 104 31.38 18.41 0.78
CA ALA A 104 31.99 18.80 -0.49
C ALA A 104 32.81 20.10 -0.36
N GLU A 105 32.29 21.11 0.33
CA GLU A 105 32.99 22.36 0.63
C GLU A 105 34.27 22.12 1.43
N THR A 106 34.20 21.30 2.49
CA THR A 106 35.37 20.98 3.32
C THR A 106 36.43 20.19 2.55
N ALA A 107 36.02 19.26 1.67
CA ALA A 107 36.93 18.53 0.79
C ALA A 107 37.59 19.46 -0.25
N ALA A 108 36.82 20.38 -0.84
CA ALA A 108 37.35 21.37 -1.77
C ALA A 108 38.36 22.32 -1.10
N TRP A 109 38.09 22.72 0.14
CA TRP A 109 39.02 23.52 0.94
C TRP A 109 40.33 22.77 1.24
N LYS A 110 40.25 21.49 1.63
CA LYS A 110 41.43 20.63 1.84
C LYS A 110 42.27 20.48 0.57
N ARG A 111 41.66 20.21 -0.59
CA ARG A 111 42.38 20.14 -1.88
C ARG A 111 43.11 21.44 -2.22
N LYS A 112 42.50 22.59 -1.93
CA LYS A 112 43.17 23.89 -2.13
C LYS A 112 44.38 24.06 -1.18
N GLN A 113 44.29 23.58 0.06
CA GLN A 113 45.43 23.61 0.98
C GLN A 113 46.56 22.66 0.53
N GLU A 114 46.23 21.45 0.11
CA GLU A 114 47.21 20.48 -0.40
C GLU A 114 47.89 20.98 -1.68
N ALA A 115 47.14 21.60 -2.60
CA ALA A 115 47.70 22.21 -3.82
C ALA A 115 48.58 23.45 -3.54
N ALA A 116 48.42 24.09 -2.38
CA ALA A 116 49.24 25.22 -1.95
C ALA A 116 50.50 24.78 -1.17
N GLN A 117 50.66 23.49 -0.87
CA GLN A 117 51.92 22.95 -0.35
C GLN A 117 52.90 22.69 -1.51
N PRO A 118 54.14 23.23 -1.48
CA PRO A 118 55.15 22.90 -2.47
C PRO A 118 55.58 21.44 -2.31
N THR A 119 55.29 20.62 -3.31
CA THR A 119 55.68 19.21 -3.35
C THR A 119 57.11 19.06 -3.91
N ALA A 120 57.96 18.36 -3.16
CA ALA A 120 59.22 17.79 -3.62
C ALA A 120 58.98 16.70 -4.69
N PRO A 121 59.94 16.40 -5.58
CA PRO A 121 59.71 15.56 -6.75
C PRO A 121 59.47 14.07 -6.39
N PRO A 122 58.65 13.35 -7.17
CA PRO A 122 58.30 11.95 -6.90
C PRO A 122 59.41 10.98 -7.33
N PRO A 123 59.61 9.85 -6.62
CA PRO A 123 60.40 8.75 -7.15
C PRO A 123 59.58 7.87 -8.11
N VAL A 124 60.28 7.50 -9.18
CA VAL A 124 60.05 6.54 -10.28
C VAL A 124 59.22 5.28 -9.96
N PRO A 125 58.44 4.75 -10.93
CA PRO A 125 57.54 3.61 -10.76
C PRO A 125 58.25 2.27 -10.97
N VAL A 126 57.82 1.23 -10.23
CA VAL A 126 58.21 -0.16 -10.51
C VAL A 126 57.04 -0.87 -11.19
N SER A 127 57.24 -1.25 -12.45
CA SER A 127 56.36 -2.13 -13.22
C SER A 127 56.53 -3.59 -12.78
N ARG A 128 55.43 -4.35 -12.69
CA ARG A 128 55.37 -5.79 -13.02
C ARG A 128 53.94 -6.21 -13.43
N THR A 129 53.70 -6.19 -14.74
CA THR A 129 53.33 -7.30 -15.64
C THR A 129 52.37 -8.42 -15.19
N THR A 130 51.11 -8.28 -15.66
CA THR A 130 50.13 -9.23 -16.28
C THR A 130 49.50 -10.48 -15.61
N PRO A 131 48.22 -10.79 -15.96
CA PRO A 131 47.42 -11.96 -15.58
C PRO A 131 47.54 -13.09 -16.65
N PRO A 132 46.78 -14.23 -16.66
CA PRO A 132 45.33 -14.27 -17.01
C PRO A 132 44.50 -15.47 -16.48
N SER A 133 43.21 -15.45 -16.87
CA SER A 133 42.37 -16.61 -17.23
C SER A 133 41.31 -17.11 -16.23
N GLU A 134 40.06 -16.79 -16.56
CA GLU A 134 38.91 -17.70 -16.45
C GLU A 134 39.15 -18.96 -17.31
N PRO A 135 38.42 -20.06 -17.06
CA PRO A 135 37.42 -20.41 -18.06
C PRO A 135 36.07 -20.87 -17.50
N ASP A 136 35.10 -20.71 -18.38
CA ASP A 136 33.73 -21.21 -18.37
C ASP A 136 33.55 -22.60 -17.77
N GLY A 137 32.48 -22.74 -16.98
CA GLY A 137 32.01 -24.00 -16.44
C GLY A 137 30.56 -23.86 -15.99
N GLU A 138 29.64 -23.99 -16.94
CA GLU A 138 28.21 -24.16 -16.73
C GLU A 138 27.96 -25.38 -15.82
N THR A 139 27.94 -25.12 -14.51
CA THR A 139 27.75 -26.11 -13.45
C THR A 139 27.03 -25.39 -12.33
N VAL A 140 25.92 -25.95 -11.85
CA VAL A 140 25.16 -25.40 -10.71
C VAL A 140 26.15 -25.01 -9.60
N PRO A 141 26.26 -23.73 -9.19
CA PRO A 141 27.47 -23.32 -8.49
C PRO A 141 27.48 -23.89 -7.07
N GLU A 142 28.57 -24.56 -6.71
CA GLU A 142 28.88 -24.93 -5.34
C GLU A 142 28.83 -23.67 -4.46
N GLY A 143 27.83 -23.61 -3.59
CA GLY A 143 27.63 -22.47 -2.69
C GLY A 143 26.18 -22.03 -2.57
N PHE A 144 25.32 -22.31 -3.55
CA PHE A 144 23.91 -21.92 -3.48
C PHE A 144 23.09 -22.86 -2.59
N VAL A 145 22.27 -22.27 -1.71
CA VAL A 145 21.41 -23.00 -0.78
C VAL A 145 19.98 -23.00 -1.30
N MET A 146 19.41 -24.21 -1.43
CA MET A 146 17.98 -24.39 -1.64
C MET A 146 17.25 -24.17 -0.32
N LEU A 147 16.27 -23.27 -0.32
CA LEU A 147 15.38 -23.11 0.84
C LEU A 147 14.41 -24.30 0.91
N ASP A 148 14.35 -24.94 2.07
CA ASP A 148 13.40 -26.03 2.33
C ASP A 148 11.98 -25.45 2.57
N LEU A 149 11.32 -25.10 1.46
CA LEU A 149 10.00 -24.48 1.44
C LEU A 149 8.96 -25.44 0.85
N PRO A 150 7.74 -25.52 1.41
CA PRO A 150 6.68 -26.34 0.85
C PRO A 150 6.28 -25.82 -0.54
N ARG A 151 6.05 -26.76 -1.47
CA ARG A 151 5.52 -26.43 -2.80
C ARG A 151 4.03 -26.14 -2.70
N LEU A 152 3.66 -24.86 -2.85
CA LEU A 152 2.29 -24.39 -2.67
C LEU A 152 1.65 -23.98 -4.01
N PRO A 153 0.34 -24.22 -4.19
CA PRO A 153 -0.37 -23.76 -5.37
C PRO A 153 -0.41 -22.22 -5.41
N GLY A 154 -0.01 -21.67 -6.56
CA GLY A 154 0.00 -20.22 -6.81
C GLY A 154 1.23 -19.48 -6.28
N VAL A 155 2.24 -20.18 -5.77
CA VAL A 155 3.60 -19.66 -5.54
C VAL A 155 4.44 -19.91 -6.79
N SER A 156 5.16 -18.91 -7.28
CA SER A 156 5.95 -19.06 -8.51
C SER A 156 7.19 -19.93 -8.31
N GLY A 157 7.74 -20.46 -9.41
CA GLY A 157 8.98 -21.24 -9.40
C GLY A 157 10.17 -20.45 -8.83
N ARG A 158 10.16 -19.12 -8.94
CA ARG A 158 11.23 -18.22 -8.46
C ARG A 158 11.39 -18.25 -6.94
N ALA A 159 10.32 -18.58 -6.22
CA ALA A 159 10.37 -18.80 -4.78
C ALA A 159 11.27 -19.97 -4.38
N TYR A 160 11.50 -20.90 -5.29
CA TYR A 160 12.29 -22.11 -5.06
C TYR A 160 13.65 -22.05 -5.75
N GLU A 161 14.04 -20.90 -6.30
CA GLU A 161 15.35 -20.72 -6.89
C GLU A 161 16.44 -20.71 -5.80
N PRO A 162 17.61 -21.33 -6.06
CA PRO A 162 18.71 -21.34 -5.12
C PRO A 162 19.14 -19.93 -4.74
N VAL A 163 19.40 -19.69 -3.45
CA VAL A 163 19.88 -18.40 -2.95
C VAL A 163 21.36 -18.51 -2.65
N ASP A 164 22.15 -17.52 -3.06
CA ASP A 164 23.55 -17.38 -2.66
C ASP A 164 23.62 -16.94 -1.18
N PRO A 165 24.07 -17.80 -0.25
CA PRO A 165 24.15 -17.48 1.17
C PRO A 165 25.32 -16.53 1.50
N SER A 166 26.26 -16.33 0.57
CA SER A 166 27.38 -15.40 0.76
C SER A 166 26.95 -13.94 0.61
N LEU A 167 25.83 -13.69 -0.07
CA LEU A 167 25.32 -12.35 -0.26
C LEU A 167 24.51 -11.89 0.96
N PRO A 168 24.71 -10.64 1.43
CA PRO A 168 23.89 -10.11 2.51
C PRO A 168 22.42 -10.01 2.08
N PRO A 169 21.46 -10.11 3.02
CA PRO A 169 20.04 -9.93 2.73
C PRO A 169 19.78 -8.60 2.02
N VAL A 170 18.93 -8.59 0.99
CA VAL A 170 18.56 -7.34 0.29
C VAL A 170 17.86 -6.41 1.27
N ARG A 171 18.39 -5.18 1.39
CA ARG A 171 17.82 -4.17 2.28
C ARG A 171 16.75 -3.33 1.60
N LYS A 172 15.83 -2.80 2.39
CA LYS A 172 14.91 -1.74 1.95
C LYS A 172 15.70 -0.57 1.37
N GLY A 173 15.29 -0.11 0.19
CA GLY A 173 15.93 1.00 -0.52
C GLY A 173 17.00 0.58 -1.52
N GLU A 174 17.52 -0.65 -1.43
CA GLU A 174 18.36 -1.20 -2.49
C GLU A 174 17.57 -1.29 -3.79
N ARG A 175 18.25 -1.12 -4.93
CA ARG A 175 17.62 -1.15 -6.25
C ARG A 175 17.70 -2.55 -6.83
N SER A 176 16.61 -3.01 -7.44
CA SER A 176 16.62 -4.23 -8.24
C SER A 176 17.65 -4.10 -9.36
N PRO A 177 18.55 -5.07 -9.57
CA PRO A 177 19.54 -5.01 -10.64
C PRO A 177 18.89 -5.09 -12.03
N ILE A 178 17.69 -5.65 -12.13
CA ILE A 178 16.97 -5.84 -13.40
C ILE A 178 16.18 -4.59 -13.76
N THR A 179 15.42 -4.03 -12.81
CA THR A 179 14.47 -2.94 -13.10
C THR A 179 14.96 -1.57 -12.63
N GLY A 180 16.00 -1.51 -11.79
CA GLY A 180 16.50 -0.26 -11.19
C GLY A 180 15.57 0.37 -10.15
N ILE A 181 14.41 -0.26 -9.88
CA ILE A 181 13.41 0.20 -8.90
C ILE A 181 13.85 -0.19 -7.49
N ALA A 182 13.72 0.74 -6.53
CA ALA A 182 14.06 0.49 -5.14
C ALA A 182 13.02 -0.41 -4.44
N TRP A 183 13.50 -1.36 -3.63
CA TRP A 183 12.64 -2.17 -2.76
C TRP A 183 12.05 -1.30 -1.65
N SER A 184 10.73 -1.25 -1.53
CA SER A 184 10.01 -0.36 -0.60
C SER A 184 9.56 -1.07 0.69
N VAL A 185 9.42 -2.39 0.68
CA VAL A 185 8.81 -3.18 1.76
C VAL A 185 9.82 -4.06 2.47
N GLY A 186 10.31 -3.59 3.63
CA GLY A 186 11.18 -4.36 4.53
C GLY A 186 12.49 -4.83 3.89
N ASP A 187 13.23 -5.63 4.64
CA ASP A 187 14.41 -6.34 4.13
C ASP A 187 14.00 -7.75 3.65
N ASP A 188 14.95 -8.50 3.09
CA ASP A 188 14.78 -9.93 2.87
C ASP A 188 14.44 -10.66 4.17
N LEU A 189 13.40 -11.51 4.13
CA LEU A 189 12.98 -12.27 5.31
C LEU A 189 13.80 -13.56 5.44
N PRO A 190 14.41 -13.83 6.60
CA PRO A 190 15.14 -15.07 6.85
C PRO A 190 14.26 -16.31 6.66
N GLY A 191 14.74 -17.30 5.91
CA GLY A 191 14.00 -18.53 5.62
C GLY A 191 12.90 -18.38 4.57
N TYR A 192 12.86 -17.26 3.84
CA TYR A 192 11.97 -17.02 2.71
C TYR A 192 12.76 -16.67 1.45
N PRO A 193 12.15 -16.75 0.27
CA PRO A 193 12.81 -16.42 -0.99
C PRO A 193 13.40 -15.00 -0.96
N SER A 194 14.62 -14.84 -1.45
CA SER A 194 15.25 -13.52 -1.56
C SER A 194 14.55 -12.67 -2.63
N LYS A 195 14.49 -11.36 -2.42
CA LYS A 195 14.07 -10.38 -3.42
C LYS A 195 14.90 -10.44 -4.70
N ARG A 196 16.13 -10.94 -4.63
CA ARG A 196 17.01 -11.12 -5.81
C ARG A 196 16.43 -12.04 -6.87
N ASN A 197 15.55 -12.97 -6.47
CA ASN A 197 14.90 -13.91 -7.40
C ASN A 197 13.74 -13.23 -8.16
N TYR A 198 13.44 -11.96 -7.88
CA TYR A 198 12.27 -11.26 -8.41
C TYR A 198 12.67 -9.99 -9.14
N GLU A 199 11.95 -9.71 -10.22
CA GLU A 199 12.09 -8.44 -10.95
C GLU A 199 11.33 -7.31 -10.23
N TYR A 200 10.17 -7.65 -9.66
CA TYR A 200 9.25 -6.71 -9.04
C TYR A 200 8.89 -7.12 -7.61
N GLU A 201 8.85 -6.13 -6.72
CA GLU A 201 8.44 -6.30 -5.31
C GLU A 201 7.04 -6.89 -5.15
N ARG A 202 6.15 -6.60 -6.11
CA ARG A 202 4.80 -7.15 -6.08
C ARG A 202 4.78 -8.67 -6.19
N ASP A 203 5.68 -9.25 -6.97
CA ASP A 203 5.73 -10.71 -7.16
C ASP A 203 6.39 -11.38 -5.95
N TRP A 204 7.45 -10.77 -5.41
CA TRP A 204 8.03 -11.21 -4.14
C TRP A 204 6.99 -11.22 -3.00
N LEU A 205 6.21 -10.14 -2.85
CA LEU A 205 5.14 -10.06 -1.85
C LEU A 205 4.04 -11.11 -2.07
N ARG A 206 3.78 -11.53 -3.32
CA ARG A 206 2.77 -12.55 -3.63
C ARG A 206 3.19 -13.89 -3.07
N ASP A 207 4.41 -14.29 -3.38
CA ASP A 207 4.91 -15.61 -3.08
C ASP A 207 5.25 -15.73 -1.59
N VAL A 208 5.97 -14.75 -1.04
CA VAL A 208 6.26 -14.68 0.40
C VAL A 208 4.99 -14.55 1.22
N GLY A 209 4.00 -13.77 0.77
CA GLY A 209 2.73 -13.64 1.47
C GLY A 209 1.93 -14.96 1.54
N ARG A 210 1.98 -15.78 0.48
CA ARG A 210 1.37 -17.12 0.47
C ARG A 210 2.12 -18.09 1.39
N LEU A 211 3.45 -18.06 1.37
CA LEU A 211 4.30 -18.87 2.25
C LEU A 211 4.06 -18.51 3.72
N LEU A 212 3.98 -17.22 4.03
CA LEU A 212 3.66 -16.72 5.37
C LEU A 212 2.30 -17.20 5.84
N ARG A 213 1.26 -17.10 5.01
CA ARG A 213 -0.08 -17.62 5.35
C ARG A 213 -0.10 -19.12 5.59
N HIS A 214 0.69 -19.87 4.82
CA HIS A 214 0.78 -21.31 5.00
C HIS A 214 1.50 -21.69 6.30
N ARG A 215 2.61 -21.02 6.61
CA ARG A 215 3.39 -21.25 7.83
C ARG A 215 2.67 -20.75 9.09
N HIS A 216 1.94 -19.65 8.96
CA HIS A 216 1.26 -18.96 10.05
C HIS A 216 -0.25 -18.94 9.79
N PRO A 217 -1.02 -19.90 10.34
CA PRO A 217 -2.47 -19.94 10.14
C PRO A 217 -3.18 -18.72 10.76
N THR A 218 -2.53 -18.02 11.71
CA THR A 218 -3.03 -16.78 12.29
C THR A 218 -1.93 -15.71 12.33
N ASP A 219 -2.34 -14.44 12.22
CA ASP A 219 -1.43 -13.28 12.26
C ASP A 219 -0.69 -13.13 13.61
N LEU A 220 -1.09 -13.88 14.65
CA LEU A 220 -0.50 -13.85 16.00
C LEU A 220 0.87 -14.53 16.10
N THR A 221 1.17 -15.44 15.17
CA THR A 221 2.42 -16.21 15.17
C THR A 221 3.50 -15.59 14.30
N LEU A 222 3.19 -14.49 13.61
CA LEU A 222 4.13 -13.77 12.76
C LEU A 222 5.08 -12.95 13.64
N THR A 223 6.37 -12.98 13.31
CA THR A 223 7.32 -12.00 13.83
C THR A 223 6.97 -10.58 13.32
N PHE A 224 7.56 -9.55 13.93
CA PHE A 224 7.31 -8.16 13.53
C PHE A 224 7.59 -7.90 12.04
N GLU A 225 8.69 -8.42 11.51
CA GLU A 225 9.07 -8.26 10.10
C GLU A 225 8.13 -9.05 9.18
N GLU A 226 7.78 -10.28 9.55
CA GLU A 226 6.81 -11.10 8.82
C GLU A 226 5.42 -10.46 8.77
N ALA A 227 4.94 -9.90 9.88
CA ALA A 227 3.67 -9.19 9.95
C ALA A 227 3.67 -7.93 9.06
N ARG A 228 4.80 -7.23 8.98
CA ARG A 228 4.96 -6.06 8.10
C ARG A 228 4.88 -6.46 6.63
N VAL A 229 5.57 -7.52 6.22
CA VAL A 229 5.52 -8.05 4.86
C VAL A 229 4.11 -8.56 4.53
N MET A 230 3.51 -9.36 5.41
CA MET A 230 2.15 -9.89 5.22
C MET A 230 1.11 -8.78 5.07
N ARG A 231 1.21 -7.70 5.86
CA ARG A 231 0.31 -6.54 5.73
C ARG A 231 0.44 -5.87 4.37
N ASN A 232 1.67 -5.65 3.88
CA ASN A 232 1.90 -5.06 2.57
C ASN A 232 1.42 -5.97 1.44
N ALA A 233 1.59 -7.28 1.59
CA ALA A 233 1.08 -8.27 0.66
C ALA A 233 -0.45 -8.23 0.58
N LYS A 234 -1.17 -8.23 1.72
CA LYS A 234 -2.64 -8.07 1.79
C LYS A 234 -3.13 -6.77 1.13
N LEU A 235 -2.37 -5.68 1.24
CA LEU A 235 -2.74 -4.38 0.66
C LEU A 235 -2.56 -4.32 -0.87
N ARG A 236 -1.55 -5.01 -1.41
CA ARG A 236 -1.16 -4.90 -2.83
C ARG A 236 -1.64 -6.08 -3.69
N ILE A 237 -2.11 -7.14 -3.06
CA ILE A 237 -2.47 -8.40 -3.74
C ILE A 237 -3.90 -8.78 -3.34
N PRO A 238 -4.86 -8.61 -4.26
CA PRO A 238 -6.25 -8.99 -4.02
C PRO A 238 -6.34 -10.49 -3.71
N ASN A 239 -7.16 -10.84 -2.72
CA ASN A 239 -7.43 -12.23 -2.32
C ASN A 239 -6.19 -13.02 -1.87
N LEU A 240 -5.13 -12.34 -1.44
CA LEU A 240 -4.03 -13.00 -0.77
C LEU A 240 -4.52 -13.65 0.50
#